data_AF-A0A2Z6I9P0-F1
#
_entry.id   AF-A0A2Z6I9P0-F1
#
_cell.length_a   1.000
_cell.length_b   1.000
_cell.length_c   1.000
_cell.angle_alpha   90.00
_cell.angle_beta   90.00
_cell.angle_gamma   90.00
#
_symmetry.space_group_name_H-M   'P 1'
#
loop_
_entity.id
_entity.type
_entity.pdbx_description
1 polymer ?
#
loop_
_entity_poly.entity_id
_entity_poly.type
_entity_poly.pdbx_seq_one_letter_code
_entity_poly.pdbx_strand_id
1 'polypeptide(L)'
;MIWTKFENRESALCPVAEIGYDKVPSCSVQRNLQGVFRNVFCFRMEEEKMTETKFAPINSLQVLAYIIRRCEEMGIFINITKLQKLMYCCYGTILGKFGVRLIDEPPSAWQYGPVFPEALRSIQFFQIAGFRQKPTPDVDDLPESFRRVIDETLANFGKFTAKQLSEWTHIKGSPWYKASDGGASLYHTLSDEDIKNYFRANVLL
;
A
#
# COMPACT_ATOMS: atom_id res chain seq x y z
N MET A 1 45.69 -5.97 29.13
CA MET A 1 45.22 -6.10 27.73
C MET A 1 44.86 -7.55 27.48
N ILE A 2 43.68 -7.96 27.93
CA ILE A 2 43.10 -9.28 27.63
C ILE A 2 41.58 -9.05 27.57
N TRP A 3 40.93 -9.54 26.52
CA TRP A 3 39.73 -10.39 26.52
C TRP A 3 39.00 -10.34 25.17
N THR A 4 39.19 -11.43 24.43
CA THR A 4 38.30 -12.09 23.48
C THR A 4 36.84 -12.20 23.95
N LYS A 5 35.88 -11.99 23.04
CA LYS A 5 34.68 -12.82 22.76
C LYS A 5 33.66 -12.03 21.93
N PHE A 6 33.53 -12.38 20.65
CA PHE A 6 32.29 -12.13 19.90
C PHE A 6 31.42 -13.37 20.11
N GLU A 7 30.52 -13.26 21.08
CA GLU A 7 29.50 -14.26 21.39
C GLU A 7 28.14 -13.68 20.98
N ASN A 8 27.36 -14.54 20.33
CA ASN A 8 25.96 -14.42 19.93
C ASN A 8 25.15 -13.33 20.65
N ARG A 9 24.52 -12.45 19.88
CA ARG A 9 23.26 -11.82 20.28
C ARG A 9 22.21 -12.13 19.23
N GLU A 10 21.44 -13.17 19.52
CA GLU A 10 20.05 -13.31 19.09
C GLU A 10 19.33 -11.99 19.42
N SER A 11 19.04 -11.19 18.40
CA SER A 11 18.23 -9.98 18.55
C SER A 11 16.76 -10.35 18.37
N ALA A 12 16.14 -10.69 19.50
CA ALA A 12 14.76 -10.43 19.89
C ALA A 12 13.71 -10.36 18.75
N LEU A 13 13.03 -11.48 18.54
CA LEU A 13 11.68 -11.50 18.00
C LEU A 13 10.78 -10.65 18.93
N CYS A 14 10.14 -9.61 18.39
CA CYS A 14 9.08 -8.90 19.10
C CYS A 14 7.92 -9.88 19.38
N PRO A 15 7.38 -9.95 20.61
CA PRO A 15 6.24 -10.78 20.92
C PRO A 15 5.00 -10.17 20.26
N VAL A 16 4.50 -10.81 19.22
CA VAL A 16 3.17 -10.52 18.67
C VAL A 16 2.17 -11.07 19.68
N ALA A 17 1.44 -10.18 20.35
CA ALA A 17 0.36 -10.56 21.24
C ALA A 17 -0.66 -11.39 20.47
N GLU A 18 -0.88 -12.65 20.90
CA GLU A 18 -1.96 -13.50 20.45
C GLU A 18 -3.29 -12.86 20.84
N ILE A 19 -3.89 -12.13 19.91
CA ILE A 19 -5.28 -11.71 19.99
C ILE A 19 -6.01 -12.50 18.91
N GLY A 20 -6.94 -13.36 19.36
CA GLY A 20 -7.73 -14.23 18.51
C GLY A 20 -8.38 -13.47 17.36
N TYR A 21 -8.31 -14.05 16.17
CA TYR A 21 -8.87 -13.49 14.95
C TYR A 21 -10.40 -13.54 14.99
N ASP A 22 -11.01 -12.36 14.87
CA ASP A 22 -12.38 -12.28 14.36
C ASP A 22 -12.38 -12.64 12.88
N LYS A 23 -13.29 -13.55 12.55
CA LYS A 23 -13.46 -14.22 11.26
C LYS A 23 -13.47 -13.23 10.09
N VAL A 24 -12.93 -13.67 8.94
CA VAL A 24 -13.15 -13.06 7.63
C VAL A 24 -14.59 -12.52 7.55
N PRO A 25 -14.81 -11.25 7.17
CA PRO A 25 -16.14 -10.65 7.21
C PRO A 25 -17.14 -11.50 6.42
N SER A 26 -18.37 -11.58 6.92
CA SER A 26 -19.41 -12.43 6.35
C SER A 26 -19.65 -12.11 4.87
N CYS A 27 -20.11 -13.10 4.09
CA CYS A 27 -20.29 -13.00 2.64
C CYS A 27 -21.16 -11.81 2.17
N SER A 28 -22.09 -11.34 3.00
CA SER A 28 -22.92 -10.15 2.72
C SER A 28 -22.14 -8.83 2.88
N VAL A 29 -21.26 -8.73 3.86
CA VAL A 29 -20.38 -7.55 4.07
C VAL A 29 -19.34 -7.45 2.96
N GLN A 30 -18.78 -8.58 2.53
CA GLN A 30 -17.82 -8.63 1.42
C GLN A 30 -18.43 -8.16 0.08
N ARG A 31 -19.67 -8.56 -0.23
CA ARG A 31 -20.38 -8.13 -1.45
C ARG A 31 -20.65 -6.62 -1.48
N ASN A 32 -20.95 -6.02 -0.33
CA ASN A 32 -21.23 -4.59 -0.24
C ASN A 32 -19.94 -3.77 -0.41
N LEU A 33 -18.84 -4.17 0.25
CA LEU A 33 -17.54 -3.51 0.10
C LEU A 33 -16.97 -3.64 -1.33
N GLN A 34 -17.08 -4.81 -1.96
CA GLN A 34 -16.70 -4.96 -3.38
C GLN A 34 -17.46 -4.00 -4.28
N GLY A 35 -18.74 -3.75 -4.02
CA GLY A 35 -19.54 -2.78 -4.78
C GLY A 35 -19.12 -1.32 -4.56
N VAL A 36 -18.73 -0.96 -3.33
CA VAL A 36 -18.27 0.40 -2.97
C VAL A 36 -16.91 0.75 -3.59
N PHE A 37 -16.03 -0.25 -3.72
CA PHE A 37 -14.71 -0.08 -4.32
C PHE A 37 -14.66 -0.45 -5.81
N ARG A 38 -15.78 -0.92 -6.38
CA ARG A 38 -15.92 -1.14 -7.82
C ARG A 38 -16.11 0.18 -8.54
N ASN A 39 -15.48 0.33 -9.70
CA ASN A 39 -15.67 1.46 -10.60
C ASN A 39 -15.37 2.80 -9.92
N VAL A 40 -14.40 2.80 -9.00
CA VAL A 40 -13.94 4.00 -8.26
C VAL A 40 -13.40 5.07 -9.21
N PHE A 41 -12.99 4.66 -10.41
CA PHE A 41 -12.57 5.57 -11.45
C PHE A 41 -13.49 5.47 -12.66
N CYS A 42 -14.21 6.56 -12.95
CA CYS A 42 -14.71 6.83 -14.29
C CYS A 42 -13.57 7.47 -15.09
N PHE A 43 -12.56 6.66 -15.45
CA PHE A 43 -11.55 7.14 -16.39
C PHE A 43 -12.23 7.30 -17.74
N ARG A 44 -12.25 8.54 -18.27
CA ARG A 44 -12.36 8.71 -19.71
C ARG A 44 -11.13 8.00 -20.27
N MET A 45 -11.34 6.83 -20.88
CA MET A 45 -10.33 6.07 -21.59
C MET A 45 -9.90 6.89 -22.81
N GLU A 46 -9.15 7.96 -22.58
CA GLU A 46 -8.29 8.50 -23.61
C GLU A 46 -7.16 7.47 -23.72
N GLU A 47 -7.17 6.73 -24.83
CA GLU A 47 -6.05 5.93 -25.31
C GLU A 47 -4.85 6.85 -25.56
N GLU A 48 -4.30 7.46 -24.53
CA GLU A 48 -2.91 7.88 -24.58
C GLU A 48 -2.11 6.59 -24.49
N LYS A 49 -1.72 6.10 -25.68
CA LYS A 49 -0.66 5.12 -25.85
C LYS A 49 0.60 5.68 -25.22
N MET A 50 0.72 5.52 -23.91
CA MET A 50 1.91 5.91 -23.19
C MET A 50 2.95 4.84 -23.44
N THR A 51 3.71 5.09 -24.50
CA THR A 51 4.89 4.35 -24.90
C THR A 51 5.86 4.31 -23.73
N GLU A 52 6.04 3.12 -23.15
CA GLU A 52 7.28 2.67 -22.51
C GLU A 52 8.02 3.73 -21.67
N THR A 53 7.33 4.41 -20.76
CA THR A 53 8.00 5.32 -19.82
C THR A 53 8.77 4.49 -18.81
N LYS A 54 10.02 4.19 -19.14
CA LYS A 54 10.93 3.36 -18.37
C LYS A 54 11.52 4.21 -17.23
N PHE A 55 10.76 4.45 -16.16
CA PHE A 55 11.30 4.98 -14.91
C PHE A 55 11.62 3.83 -13.94
N ALA A 56 12.62 4.01 -13.10
CA ALA A 56 12.97 3.05 -12.06
C ALA A 56 11.95 3.13 -10.92
N PRO A 57 11.52 2.01 -10.33
CA PRO A 57 10.66 2.04 -9.14
C PRO A 57 11.28 2.90 -8.04
N ILE A 58 10.44 3.67 -7.33
CA ILE A 58 10.89 4.69 -6.39
C ILE A 58 11.03 4.11 -5.00
N ASN A 59 11.99 4.61 -4.22
CA ASN A 59 12.13 4.27 -2.82
C ASN A 59 10.82 4.53 -2.03
N SER A 60 10.40 3.55 -1.22
CA SER A 60 9.14 3.61 -0.48
C SER A 60 9.02 4.82 0.45
N LEU A 61 10.14 5.39 0.95
CA LEU A 61 10.15 6.57 1.81
C LEU A 61 9.83 7.87 1.07
N GLN A 62 10.23 7.99 -0.20
CA GLN A 62 9.87 9.16 -1.00
C GLN A 62 8.39 9.14 -1.36
N VAL A 63 7.86 7.97 -1.74
CA VAL A 63 6.41 7.80 -2.00
C VAL A 63 5.60 8.03 -0.72
N LEU A 64 6.08 7.57 0.43
CA LEU A 64 5.49 7.82 1.75
C LEU A 64 5.41 9.33 2.04
N ALA A 65 6.52 10.06 1.92
CA ALA A 65 6.57 11.51 2.15
C ALA A 65 5.66 12.27 1.19
N TYR A 66 5.65 11.89 -0.09
CA TYR A 66 4.79 12.48 -1.11
C TYR A 66 3.31 12.30 -0.76
N ILE A 67 2.89 11.08 -0.41
CA ILE A 67 1.50 10.79 -0.05
C ILE A 67 1.07 11.55 1.22
N ILE A 68 1.95 11.70 2.22
CA ILE A 68 1.66 12.53 3.40
C ILE A 68 1.36 13.97 2.96
N ARG A 69 2.26 14.58 2.15
CA ARG A 69 2.08 15.96 1.65
C ARG A 69 0.76 16.12 0.89
N ARG A 70 0.46 15.21 -0.05
CA ARG A 70 -0.78 15.25 -0.82
C ARG A 70 -2.02 15.07 0.06
N CYS A 71 -1.98 14.17 1.03
CA CYS A 71 -3.10 14.00 1.97
C CYS A 71 -3.37 15.29 2.77
N GLU A 72 -2.33 16.00 3.21
CA GLU A 72 -2.49 17.26 3.93
C GLU A 72 -3.08 18.36 3.04
N GLU A 73 -2.58 18.50 1.81
CA GLU A 73 -3.09 19.45 0.81
C GLU A 73 -4.56 19.17 0.43
N MET A 74 -4.97 17.90 0.46
CA MET A 74 -6.34 17.46 0.17
C MET A 74 -7.25 17.40 1.40
N GLY A 75 -6.75 17.71 2.61
CA GLY A 75 -7.50 17.62 3.86
C GLY A 75 -7.88 16.18 4.26
N ILE A 76 -7.14 15.17 3.79
CA ILE A 76 -7.36 13.76 4.10
C ILE A 76 -6.69 13.44 5.44
N PHE A 77 -7.50 13.12 6.46
CA PHE A 77 -6.98 12.62 7.73
C PHE A 77 -6.30 11.25 7.56
N ILE A 78 -5.06 11.14 8.05
CA ILE A 78 -4.23 9.93 8.00
C ILE A 78 -3.69 9.54 9.38
N ASN A 79 -3.61 8.23 9.61
CA ASN A 79 -2.79 7.59 10.64
C ASN A 79 -1.87 6.57 9.95
N ILE A 80 -0.94 5.95 10.69
CA ILE A 80 0.06 5.02 10.11
C ILE A 80 -0.61 3.89 9.30
N THR A 81 -1.67 3.28 9.85
CA THR A 81 -2.38 2.19 9.16
C THR A 81 -3.03 2.69 7.87
N LYS A 82 -3.76 3.80 7.91
CA LYS A 82 -4.40 4.37 6.71
C LYS A 82 -3.37 4.76 5.66
N LEU A 83 -2.25 5.34 6.08
CA LEU A 83 -1.17 5.73 5.18
C LEU A 83 -0.59 4.52 4.43
N GLN A 84 -0.31 3.41 5.12
CA GLN A 84 0.11 2.15 4.48
C GLN A 84 -0.94 1.64 3.47
N LYS A 85 -2.23 1.78 3.76
CA LYS A 85 -3.29 1.41 2.81
C LYS A 85 -3.33 2.32 1.60
N LEU A 86 -3.19 3.63 1.78
CA LEU A 86 -3.15 4.58 0.67
C LEU A 86 -1.92 4.36 -0.22
N MET A 87 -0.75 4.07 0.38
CA MET A 87 0.44 3.64 -0.36
C MET A 87 0.16 2.40 -1.21
N TYR A 88 -0.46 1.37 -0.63
CA TYR A 88 -0.82 0.15 -1.36
C TYR A 88 -1.84 0.42 -2.48
N CYS A 89 -2.81 1.31 -2.25
CA CYS A 89 -3.78 1.69 -3.28
C CYS A 89 -3.08 2.40 -4.45
N CYS A 90 -2.19 3.36 -4.18
CA CYS A 90 -1.42 4.04 -5.23
C CYS A 90 -0.55 3.05 -6.01
N TYR A 91 0.17 2.18 -5.31
CA TYR A 91 0.97 1.12 -5.92
C TYR A 91 0.13 0.22 -6.84
N GLY A 92 -1.00 -0.28 -6.34
CA GLY A 92 -1.87 -1.17 -7.09
C GLY A 92 -2.55 -0.49 -8.28
N THR A 93 -2.99 0.77 -8.15
CA THR A 93 -3.61 1.53 -9.25
C THR A 93 -2.59 1.78 -10.37
N ILE A 94 -1.36 2.19 -10.03
CA ILE A 94 -0.28 2.39 -11.01
C ILE A 94 0.08 1.06 -11.69
N LEU A 95 0.27 0.00 -10.91
CA LEU A 95 0.62 -1.31 -11.43
C LEU A 95 -0.50 -1.89 -12.31
N GLY A 96 -1.76 -1.71 -11.91
CA GLY A 96 -2.91 -2.11 -12.70
C GLY A 96 -3.02 -1.33 -14.01
N LYS A 97 -2.88 0.00 -13.97
CA LYS A 97 -3.08 0.87 -15.13
C LYS A 97 -1.93 0.80 -16.12
N PHE A 98 -0.69 0.90 -15.64
CA PHE A 98 0.50 1.04 -16.47
C PHE A 98 1.32 -0.25 -16.55
N GLY A 99 1.08 -1.24 -15.69
CA GLY A 99 1.84 -2.49 -15.68
C GLY A 99 3.26 -2.35 -15.12
N VAL A 100 3.59 -1.22 -14.47
CA VAL A 100 4.90 -0.94 -13.89
C VAL A 100 4.81 -0.70 -12.39
N ARG A 101 5.88 -1.00 -11.66
CA ARG A 101 5.94 -0.81 -10.20
C ARG A 101 6.15 0.67 -9.87
N LEU A 102 5.34 1.20 -8.96
CA LEU A 102 5.56 2.55 -8.40
C LEU A 102 6.70 2.55 -7.36
N ILE A 103 6.75 1.51 -6.53
CA ILE A 103 7.66 1.37 -5.38
C ILE A 103 8.61 0.19 -5.60
N ASP A 104 9.88 0.34 -5.25
CA ASP A 104 10.94 -0.67 -5.35
C ASP A 104 10.76 -1.83 -4.35
N GLU A 105 10.28 -1.53 -3.15
CA GLU A 105 9.90 -2.47 -2.12
C GLU A 105 8.56 -3.16 -2.46
N PRO A 106 8.47 -4.50 -2.40
CA PRO A 106 7.19 -5.19 -2.58
C PRO A 106 6.37 -5.18 -1.28
N PRO A 107 5.04 -5.06 -1.36
CA PRO A 107 4.20 -5.13 -0.16
C PRO A 107 4.10 -6.57 0.38
N SER A 108 3.99 -6.72 1.69
CA SER A 108 3.79 -8.00 2.37
C SER A 108 2.45 -8.06 3.10
N ALA A 109 1.95 -9.28 3.33
CA ALA A 109 0.67 -9.54 3.96
C ALA A 109 0.75 -9.45 5.49
N TRP A 110 0.42 -8.30 6.07
CA TRP A 110 0.43 -8.11 7.53
C TRP A 110 -0.97 -8.26 8.11
N GLN A 111 -1.08 -8.33 9.45
CA GLN A 111 -2.34 -8.53 10.17
C GLN A 111 -3.48 -7.63 9.69
N TYR A 112 -3.20 -6.34 9.44
CA TYR A 112 -4.20 -5.37 9.00
C TYR A 112 -4.21 -5.16 7.48
N GLY A 113 -3.64 -6.06 6.68
CA GLY A 113 -3.61 -5.99 5.22
C GLY A 113 -2.19 -5.77 4.67
N PRO A 114 -2.06 -5.38 3.39
CA PRO A 114 -0.77 -5.09 2.75
C PRO A 114 -0.01 -3.95 3.43
N VAL A 115 1.30 -4.09 3.57
CA VAL A 115 2.22 -3.13 4.19
C VAL A 115 3.53 -3.13 3.42
N PHE A 116 4.18 -1.97 3.32
CA PHE A 116 5.58 -1.82 2.89
C PHE A 116 6.47 -1.78 4.15
N PRO A 117 7.17 -2.89 4.50
CA PRO A 117 7.91 -3.01 5.76
C PRO A 117 8.91 -1.89 6.09
N GLU A 118 9.68 -1.41 5.11
CA GLU A 118 10.67 -0.34 5.28
C GLU A 118 9.99 1.00 5.57
N ALA A 119 8.95 1.33 4.80
CA ALA A 119 8.13 2.51 5.06
C ALA A 119 7.48 2.45 6.45
N LEU A 120 6.98 1.27 6.86
CA LEU A 120 6.40 1.09 8.20
C LEU A 120 7.44 1.28 9.30
N ARG A 121 8.62 0.66 9.17
CA ARG A 121 9.71 0.79 10.16
C ARG A 121 10.12 2.25 10.31
N SER A 122 10.29 2.95 9.19
CA SER A 122 10.70 4.35 9.18
C SER A 122 9.64 5.28 9.76
N ILE A 123 8.35 5.08 9.44
CA ILE A 123 7.27 5.90 10.01
C ILE A 123 7.04 5.63 11.50
N GLN A 124 7.27 4.40 11.98
CA GLN A 124 7.22 4.09 13.41
C GLN A 124 8.33 4.79 14.20
N PHE A 125 9.50 4.97 13.59
CA PHE A 125 10.62 5.66 14.23
C PHE A 125 10.46 7.18 14.18
N PHE A 126 10.24 7.75 12.99
CA PHE A 126 10.22 9.21 12.79
C PHE A 126 8.86 9.86 12.97
N GLN A 127 7.78 9.06 13.04
CA GLN A 127 6.39 9.52 13.02
C GLN A 127 6.03 10.31 11.75
N ILE A 128 4.73 10.55 11.51
CA ILE A 128 4.25 11.29 10.33
C ILE A 128 4.90 12.67 10.22
N ALA A 129 5.11 13.34 11.36
CA ALA A 129 5.73 14.65 11.40
C ALA A 129 7.15 14.67 10.79
N GLY A 130 7.91 13.57 10.90
CA GLY A 130 9.27 13.47 10.36
C GLY A 130 9.38 13.47 8.84
N PHE A 131 8.25 13.33 8.12
CA PHE A 131 8.21 13.24 6.66
C PHE A 131 7.58 14.46 5.95
N ARG A 132 6.88 15.34 6.68
CA ARG A 132 6.12 16.47 6.09
C ARG A 132 6.92 17.42 5.20
N GLN A 133 8.21 17.58 5.50
CA GLN A 133 9.11 18.50 4.79
C GLN A 133 10.25 17.76 4.07
N LYS A 134 10.12 16.44 3.90
CA LYS A 134 11.14 15.67 3.18
C LYS A 134 10.97 15.92 1.68
N PRO A 135 12.06 16.23 0.96
CA PRO A 135 12.02 16.35 -0.49
C PRO A 135 11.74 14.98 -1.11
N THR A 136 11.08 14.98 -2.26
CA THR A 136 10.65 13.77 -2.98
C THR A 136 11.03 13.83 -4.46
N PRO A 137 12.30 14.12 -4.80
CA PRO A 137 12.73 14.41 -6.17
C PRO A 137 12.30 13.33 -7.17
N ASP A 138 12.42 12.05 -6.83
CA ASP A 138 12.08 10.96 -7.76
C ASP A 138 10.57 10.88 -8.02
N VAL A 139 9.75 11.27 -7.04
CA VAL A 139 8.29 11.33 -7.20
C VAL A 139 7.87 12.60 -7.92
N ASP A 140 8.57 13.71 -7.68
CA ASP A 140 8.32 14.99 -8.33
C ASP A 140 8.69 14.92 -9.84
N ASP A 141 9.70 14.12 -10.19
CA ASP A 141 10.14 13.81 -11.55
C ASP A 141 9.27 12.76 -12.28
N LEU A 142 8.28 12.16 -11.60
CA LEU A 142 7.33 11.26 -12.26
C LEU A 142 6.56 11.99 -13.38
N PRO A 143 6.20 11.26 -14.46
CA PRO A 143 5.32 11.79 -15.48
C PRO A 143 4.02 12.34 -14.85
N GLU A 144 3.50 13.44 -15.38
CA GLU A 144 2.27 14.07 -14.89
C GLU A 144 1.10 13.08 -14.83
N SER A 145 1.02 12.16 -15.80
CA SER A 145 0.01 11.09 -15.83
C SER A 145 0.08 10.16 -14.61
N PHE A 146 1.26 9.88 -14.07
CA PHE A 146 1.45 9.09 -12.85
C PHE A 146 1.01 9.88 -11.62
N ARG A 147 1.48 11.12 -11.49
CA ARG A 147 1.12 12.00 -10.36
C ARG A 147 -0.38 12.23 -10.30
N ARG A 148 -1.02 12.46 -11.45
CA ARG A 148 -2.49 12.56 -11.56
C ARG A 148 -3.20 11.29 -11.10
N VAL A 149 -2.71 10.11 -11.47
CA VAL A 149 -3.31 8.83 -11.03
C VAL A 149 -3.15 8.63 -9.52
N ILE A 150 -2.01 9.03 -8.94
CA ILE A 150 -1.81 9.03 -7.49
C ILE A 150 -2.85 9.94 -6.83
N ASP A 151 -2.99 11.17 -7.30
CA ASP A 151 -3.94 12.14 -6.75
C ASP A 151 -5.39 11.68 -6.82
N GLU A 152 -5.82 11.14 -7.97
CA GLU A 152 -7.16 10.59 -8.12
C GLU A 152 -7.35 9.34 -7.23
N THR A 153 -6.31 8.53 -7.04
CA THR A 153 -6.33 7.41 -6.07
C THR A 153 -6.53 7.91 -4.66
N LEU A 154 -5.81 8.95 -4.24
CA LEU A 154 -5.96 9.54 -2.90
C LEU A 154 -7.33 10.20 -2.73
N ALA A 155 -7.84 10.91 -3.73
CA ALA A 155 -9.16 11.54 -3.70
C ALA A 155 -10.28 10.52 -3.48
N ASN A 156 -10.11 9.33 -4.05
CA ASN A 156 -11.08 8.26 -3.95
C ASN A 156 -10.93 7.41 -2.70
N PHE A 157 -9.75 6.84 -2.47
CA PHE A 157 -9.52 5.93 -1.34
C PHE A 157 -9.37 6.69 -0.01
N GLY A 158 -8.99 7.97 -0.04
CA GLY A 158 -8.84 8.82 1.14
C GLY A 158 -10.13 9.07 1.91
N LYS A 159 -11.30 8.87 1.28
CA LYS A 159 -12.62 8.99 1.93
C LYS A 159 -12.89 7.87 2.94
N PHE A 160 -12.18 6.75 2.82
CA PHE A 160 -12.39 5.58 3.67
C PHE A 160 -11.52 5.62 4.93
N THR A 161 -12.01 4.98 5.98
CA THR A 161 -11.25 4.78 7.22
C THR A 161 -10.17 3.69 7.04
N ALA A 162 -9.17 3.68 7.93
CA ALA A 162 -8.17 2.62 7.96
C ALA A 162 -8.81 1.22 8.03
N LYS A 163 -9.85 1.07 8.86
CA LYS A 163 -10.58 -0.18 9.03
C LYS A 163 -11.27 -0.64 7.74
N GLN A 164 -12.01 0.25 7.07
CA GLN A 164 -12.68 -0.08 5.80
C GLN A 164 -11.68 -0.49 4.72
N LEU A 165 -10.53 0.19 4.63
CA LEU A 165 -9.48 -0.18 3.69
C LEU A 165 -8.86 -1.55 4.04
N SER A 166 -8.62 -1.84 5.32
CA SER A 166 -8.14 -3.15 5.77
C SER A 166 -9.14 -4.27 5.40
N GLU A 167 -10.42 -4.08 5.73
CA GLU A 167 -11.50 -5.02 5.40
C GLU A 167 -11.59 -5.28 3.89
N TRP A 168 -11.48 -4.23 3.07
CA TRP A 168 -11.42 -4.37 1.60
C TRP A 168 -10.22 -5.18 1.15
N THR A 169 -9.04 -4.94 1.72
CA THR A 169 -7.85 -5.73 1.36
C THR A 169 -7.97 -7.19 1.79
N HIS A 170 -8.81 -7.53 2.77
CA HIS A 170 -9.00 -8.90 3.27
C HIS A 170 -10.07 -9.71 2.51
N ILE A 171 -10.76 -9.10 1.55
CA ILE A 171 -11.82 -9.79 0.80
C ILE A 171 -11.28 -11.04 0.12
N LYS A 172 -12.07 -12.13 0.15
CA LYS A 172 -11.69 -13.41 -0.45
C LYS A 172 -11.26 -13.25 -1.91
N GLY A 173 -10.09 -13.79 -2.23
CA GLY A 173 -9.49 -13.71 -3.56
C GLY A 173 -8.67 -12.45 -3.83
N SER A 174 -8.58 -11.51 -2.88
CA SER A 174 -7.67 -10.37 -2.97
C SER A 174 -6.19 -10.84 -2.93
N PRO A 175 -5.24 -9.97 -3.34
CA PRO A 175 -3.82 -10.28 -3.27
C PRO A 175 -3.36 -10.59 -1.86
N TRP A 176 -3.84 -9.84 -0.86
CA TRP A 176 -3.54 -10.11 0.53
C TRP A 176 -4.09 -11.46 0.97
N TYR A 177 -5.36 -11.77 0.64
CA TYR A 177 -5.99 -13.03 1.03
C TYR A 177 -5.25 -14.24 0.47
N LYS A 178 -4.80 -14.16 -0.79
CA LYS A 178 -4.01 -15.22 -1.44
C LYS A 178 -2.65 -15.40 -0.76
N ALA A 179 -1.92 -14.30 -0.56
CA ALA A 179 -0.59 -14.32 0.05
C ALA A 179 -0.63 -14.78 1.51
N SER A 180 -1.74 -14.50 2.23
CA SER A 180 -1.87 -14.81 3.64
C SER A 180 -2.59 -16.11 3.99
N ASP A 181 -3.02 -16.89 3.01
CA ASP A 181 -3.96 -18.00 3.19
C ASP A 181 -5.17 -17.60 4.06
N GLY A 182 -5.83 -16.51 3.65
CA GLY A 182 -6.98 -15.96 4.39
C GLY A 182 -6.65 -15.43 5.79
N GLY A 183 -5.39 -15.13 6.06
CA GLY A 183 -4.89 -14.61 7.34
C GLY A 183 -4.21 -15.66 8.21
N ALA A 184 -4.13 -16.93 7.78
CA ALA A 184 -3.48 -18.01 8.52
C ALA A 184 -1.94 -17.92 8.51
N SER A 185 -1.35 -17.34 7.47
CA SER A 185 0.11 -17.19 7.34
C SER A 185 0.48 -15.75 6.97
N LEU A 186 1.11 -15.00 7.86
CA LEU A 186 1.43 -13.59 7.63
C LEU A 186 2.86 -13.38 7.12
N TYR A 187 3.13 -12.14 6.71
CA TYR A 187 4.43 -11.60 6.27
C TYR A 187 4.94 -12.09 4.92
N HIS A 188 4.18 -12.92 4.22
CA HIS A 188 4.48 -13.28 2.83
C HIS A 188 4.35 -12.08 1.90
N THR A 189 5.28 -11.97 0.95
CA THR A 189 5.26 -10.97 -0.12
C THR A 189 4.05 -11.19 -1.04
N LEU A 190 3.37 -10.11 -1.41
CA LEU A 190 2.30 -10.17 -2.40
C LEU A 190 2.92 -10.17 -3.81
N SER A 191 2.37 -11.00 -4.69
CA SER A 191 2.76 -11.03 -6.10
C SER A 191 2.27 -9.78 -6.84
N ASP A 192 3.16 -9.15 -7.60
CA ASP A 192 2.82 -8.03 -8.48
C ASP A 192 1.74 -8.41 -9.50
N GLU A 193 1.78 -9.64 -10.02
CA GLU A 193 0.79 -10.10 -11.00
C GLU A 193 -0.59 -10.25 -10.35
N ASP A 194 -0.66 -10.73 -9.10
CA ASP A 194 -1.94 -10.78 -8.35
C ASP A 194 -2.48 -9.38 -8.07
N ILE A 195 -1.61 -8.45 -7.65
CA ILE A 195 -2.00 -7.04 -7.40
C ILE A 195 -2.51 -6.41 -8.68
N LYS A 196 -1.73 -6.48 -9.76
CA LYS A 196 -2.05 -5.94 -11.07
C LYS A 196 -3.40 -6.43 -11.56
N ASN A 197 -3.63 -7.74 -11.54
CA ASN A 197 -4.86 -8.35 -12.02
C ASN A 197 -6.05 -7.96 -11.15
N TYR A 198 -5.86 -7.90 -9.83
CA TYR A 198 -6.92 -7.48 -8.91
C TYR A 198 -7.33 -6.02 -9.11
N PHE A 199 -6.37 -5.09 -9.19
CA PHE A 199 -6.66 -3.66 -9.38
C PHE A 199 -7.23 -3.37 -10.77
N ARG A 200 -6.74 -4.06 -11.81
CA ARG A 200 -7.38 -4.02 -13.13
C ARG A 200 -8.85 -4.42 -13.01
N ALA A 201 -9.14 -5.62 -12.51
CA ALA A 201 -10.49 -6.16 -12.52
C ALA A 201 -11.49 -5.46 -11.57
N ASN A 202 -11.01 -4.86 -10.47
CA ASN A 202 -11.89 -4.40 -9.39
C ASN A 202 -11.83 -2.90 -9.11
N VAL A 203 -10.80 -2.18 -9.58
CA VAL A 203 -10.61 -0.75 -9.29
C VAL A 203 -10.68 0.11 -10.55
N LEU A 204 -10.11 -0.37 -11.66
CA LEU A 204 -9.92 0.41 -12.89
C LEU A 204 -10.99 0.18 -13.99
N LEU A 205 -11.80 -0.87 -13.88
CA LEU A 205 -12.85 -1.20 -14.85
C LEU A 205 -14.14 -0.39 -14.64
#